data_AF-A0A4S8I107-F1
#
_entry.id   AF-A0A4S8I107-F1
#
_cell.length_a   1.000
_cell.length_b   1.000
_cell.length_c   1.000
_cell.angle_alpha   90.00
_cell.angle_beta   90.00
_cell.angle_gamma   90.00
#
_symmetry.space_group_name_H-M   'P 1'
#
loop_
_entity.id
_entity.type
_entity.pdbx_description
1 polymer ?
#
loop_
_entity_poly.entity_id
_entity_poly.type
_entity_poly.pdbx_seq_one_letter_code
_entity_poly.pdbx_strand_id
1 'polypeptide(L)'
;MNKILYSNIHFLLLLFFAAACILPACKKDKASAPVITTVKNYAAAPNDTVVHSVSTGQWVVLLGSNLSGVTHAFFNGVPATINSTFLTGESIVIQIPAITFQSVPKDKANEIMVVSEGGTATFKISIVGAPFISYVRNAAPSPNDTIAKAIYPGQKVNILGFNLNNPVSISFQGVAANLADVEYTDSSAIVQVPADLSGGDATLANMISYTNAVGTGTFSIAIIGPPIITSISNENATAGDSVYLYGNNFFAVQSLSFAGTTISSFVSADDGNSIGFVLPSLSQSGPVVIQTKAGSFTTAYNVNDITTGGVSTFEWGPLFRWDWWGGAELTSGDPASGWPPYDAAFPGNKSMFLVLKNAVLKSGDGDEFGNGIRMSGVPWLSAGNVGDPVNSWALKFEIFVPAPWNGGTICIKSSNSSYMARYEPWQVTSVTTAAYSTKGWRTVTIPLSAFRRNDATLGDGKGAPIASLSDLVGSTGQSDMILYMHNYSASPTVTTFKAAFDHFRVVKR
;
A
#
# COMPACT_ATOMS: atom_id res chain seq x y z
N MET A 1 87.65 -41.77 -9.45
CA MET A 1 88.33 -40.76 -10.30
C MET A 1 87.33 -39.63 -10.48
N ASN A 2 87.44 -38.40 -9.97
CA ASN A 2 88.52 -37.52 -9.50
C ASN A 2 88.03 -36.83 -8.19
N LYS A 3 88.66 -36.95 -7.01
CA LYS A 3 89.81 -36.22 -6.43
C LYS A 3 89.78 -34.67 -6.53
N ILE A 4 90.20 -34.05 -5.42
CA ILE A 4 90.77 -32.69 -5.15
C ILE A 4 89.91 -31.94 -4.11
N LEU A 5 90.38 -31.34 -3.00
CA LEU A 5 91.60 -31.37 -2.15
C LEU A 5 91.29 -30.49 -0.89
N TYR A 6 91.66 -30.96 0.34
CA TYR A 6 92.38 -30.26 1.46
C TYR A 6 91.86 -28.90 2.04
N SER A 7 92.07 -28.46 3.29
CA SER A 7 92.71 -28.93 4.54
C SER A 7 92.67 -27.77 5.57
N ASN A 8 92.51 -28.09 6.87
CA ASN A 8 93.01 -27.46 8.12
C ASN A 8 93.32 -25.95 8.21
N ILE A 9 92.91 -25.29 9.31
CA ILE A 9 93.83 -24.78 10.37
C ILE A 9 93.08 -24.15 11.56
N HIS A 10 93.72 -24.34 12.71
CA HIS A 10 93.39 -24.05 14.09
C HIS A 10 93.29 -22.57 14.53
N PHE A 11 92.77 -22.43 15.77
CA PHE A 11 93.28 -21.58 16.87
C PHE A 11 92.66 -20.18 17.05
N LEU A 12 92.02 -19.98 18.23
CA LEU A 12 92.13 -18.86 19.20
C LEU A 12 90.77 -18.71 19.95
N LEU A 13 90.44 -19.41 21.04
CA LEU A 13 91.00 -19.45 22.40
C LEU A 13 90.88 -18.11 23.17
N LEU A 14 89.83 -17.97 24.01
CA LEU A 14 89.79 -17.20 25.28
C LEU A 14 88.38 -17.36 25.93
N LEU A 15 88.20 -18.30 26.87
CA LEU A 15 88.31 -18.08 28.33
C LEU A 15 87.41 -16.94 28.86
N PHE A 16 86.34 -17.29 29.58
CA PHE A 16 86.32 -17.25 31.06
C PHE A 16 84.98 -17.71 31.65
N PHE A 17 85.09 -18.33 32.83
CA PHE A 17 84.06 -18.60 33.85
C PHE A 17 83.13 -19.81 33.70
N ALA A 18 83.64 -20.94 34.21
CA ALA A 18 82.84 -21.82 35.04
C ALA A 18 82.34 -21.07 36.29
N ALA A 19 81.03 -21.04 36.53
CA ALA A 19 80.46 -20.99 37.87
C ALA A 19 79.00 -21.40 37.80
N ALA A 20 78.67 -22.46 38.54
CA ALA A 20 77.31 -22.90 38.80
C ALA A 20 76.50 -21.75 39.44
N CYS A 21 75.57 -21.19 38.68
CA CYS A 21 74.42 -20.48 39.24
C CYS A 21 73.22 -21.41 39.13
N ILE A 22 72.93 -22.08 40.24
CA ILE A 22 71.62 -22.67 40.54
C ILE A 22 70.63 -21.51 40.52
N LEU A 23 69.92 -21.32 39.41
CA LEU A 23 68.69 -20.54 39.43
C LEU A 23 67.58 -21.49 39.86
N PRO A 24 66.74 -21.10 40.83
CA PRO A 24 65.57 -21.89 41.16
C PRO A 24 64.76 -22.02 39.87
N ALA A 25 64.47 -23.25 39.47
CA ALA A 25 63.29 -23.48 38.65
C ALA A 25 62.13 -22.94 39.49
N CYS A 26 61.69 -21.71 39.19
CA CYS A 26 60.37 -21.28 39.60
C CYS A 26 59.45 -22.41 39.17
N LYS A 27 58.84 -23.11 40.13
CA LYS A 27 57.55 -23.71 39.84
C LYS A 27 56.75 -22.56 39.25
N LYS A 28 56.47 -22.59 37.95
CA LYS A 28 55.45 -21.72 37.40
C LYS A 28 54.23 -22.10 38.21
N ASP A 29 53.88 -21.27 39.19
CA ASP A 29 52.62 -21.40 39.88
C ASP A 29 51.58 -21.42 38.78
N LYS A 30 50.96 -22.59 38.62
CA LYS A 30 50.06 -22.85 37.51
C LYS A 30 48.93 -21.84 37.70
N ALA A 31 48.84 -20.85 36.82
CA ALA A 31 47.83 -19.82 36.93
C ALA A 31 46.47 -20.51 37.12
N SER A 32 45.74 -20.11 38.16
CA SER A 32 44.46 -20.73 38.44
C SER A 32 43.45 -20.33 37.36
N ALA A 33 42.58 -21.26 36.97
CA ALA A 33 41.51 -20.96 36.04
C ALA A 33 40.60 -19.85 36.60
N PRO A 34 40.04 -18.99 35.74
CA PRO A 34 39.08 -18.00 36.17
C PRO A 34 37.82 -18.69 36.69
N VAL A 35 37.06 -18.02 37.54
CA VAL A 35 35.72 -18.46 37.98
C VAL A 35 34.80 -17.26 37.92
N ILE A 36 33.62 -17.43 37.31
CA ILE A 36 32.53 -16.45 37.38
C ILE A 36 31.48 -17.01 38.33
N THR A 37 31.16 -16.27 39.38
CA THR A 37 30.13 -16.65 40.37
C THR A 37 28.81 -15.92 40.12
N THR A 38 28.87 -14.65 39.70
CA THR A 38 27.70 -13.80 39.57
C THR A 38 27.91 -12.73 38.51
N VAL A 39 26.82 -12.25 37.90
CA VAL A 39 26.80 -11.07 37.03
C VAL A 39 25.93 -10.00 37.68
N LYS A 40 26.42 -8.77 37.71
CA LYS A 40 25.69 -7.59 38.19
C LYS A 40 25.51 -6.55 37.10
N ASN A 41 24.48 -5.72 37.25
CA ASN A 41 24.34 -4.50 36.46
C ASN A 41 25.45 -3.51 36.79
N TYR A 42 26.06 -2.88 35.77
CA TYR A 42 27.04 -1.81 35.99
C TYR A 42 26.32 -0.49 36.28
N ALA A 43 26.06 -0.24 37.56
CA ALA A 43 25.43 0.97 38.05
C ALA A 43 25.97 1.34 39.45
N ALA A 44 25.71 2.56 39.90
CA ALA A 44 26.02 2.94 41.28
C ALA A 44 25.03 2.29 42.25
N ALA A 45 25.49 1.97 43.47
CA ALA A 45 24.63 1.48 44.53
C ALA A 45 23.46 2.46 44.80
N PRO A 46 22.24 1.96 45.05
CA PRO A 46 21.87 0.56 45.26
C PRO A 46 21.49 -0.23 43.98
N ASN A 47 21.71 0.33 42.79
CA ASN A 47 21.26 -0.26 41.51
C ASN A 47 22.23 -1.30 40.92
N ASP A 48 23.37 -1.56 41.57
CA ASP A 48 24.37 -2.59 41.23
C ASP A 48 23.91 -4.01 41.64
N THR A 49 22.72 -4.36 41.19
CA THR A 49 22.04 -5.60 41.58
C THR A 49 22.47 -6.78 40.71
N VAL A 50 22.28 -7.99 41.24
CA VAL A 50 22.49 -9.24 40.49
C VAL A 50 21.46 -9.31 39.37
N VAL A 51 21.91 -9.70 38.17
CA VAL A 51 21.06 -9.83 36.98
C VAL A 51 20.95 -11.29 36.54
N HIS A 52 19.76 -11.67 36.07
CA HIS A 52 19.49 -12.99 35.49
C HIS A 52 19.30 -12.92 33.96
N SER A 53 19.17 -11.72 33.42
CA SER A 53 19.22 -11.42 31.98
C SER A 53 19.97 -10.13 31.72
N VAL A 54 20.64 -10.05 30.58
CA VAL A 54 21.41 -8.89 30.16
C VAL A 54 21.14 -8.57 28.69
N SER A 55 21.35 -7.32 28.28
CA SER A 55 21.07 -6.85 26.92
C SER A 55 22.34 -6.56 26.13
N THR A 56 22.32 -6.74 24.80
CA THR A 56 23.44 -6.29 23.95
C THR A 56 23.70 -4.80 24.14
N GLY A 57 24.97 -4.38 24.19
CA GLY A 57 25.38 -3.00 24.47
C GLY A 57 25.38 -2.61 25.95
N GLN A 58 24.79 -3.42 26.85
CA GLN A 58 24.79 -3.17 28.29
C GLN A 58 26.19 -3.34 28.88
N TRP A 59 26.55 -2.49 29.84
CA TRP A 59 27.70 -2.69 30.70
C TRP A 59 27.33 -3.58 31.89
N VAL A 60 28.16 -4.57 32.18
CA VAL A 60 27.96 -5.52 33.28
C VAL A 60 29.23 -5.66 34.10
N VAL A 61 29.08 -6.14 35.34
CA VAL A 61 30.18 -6.53 36.21
C VAL A 61 30.13 -8.04 36.40
N LEU A 62 31.15 -8.74 35.91
CA LEU A 62 31.36 -10.16 36.20
C LEU A 62 32.10 -10.24 37.53
N LEU A 63 31.58 -11.00 38.50
CA LEU A 63 32.21 -11.23 39.79
C LEU A 63 32.70 -12.68 39.90
N GLY A 64 33.80 -12.88 40.60
CA GLY A 64 34.33 -14.21 40.87
C GLY A 64 35.76 -14.19 41.39
N SER A 65 36.62 -15.06 40.85
CA SER A 65 38.01 -15.18 41.29
C SER A 65 38.95 -15.48 40.12
N ASN A 66 40.24 -15.14 40.31
CA ASN A 66 41.29 -15.27 39.31
C ASN A 66 41.00 -14.52 37.99
N LEU A 67 40.32 -13.37 38.08
CA LEU A 67 39.84 -12.63 36.90
C LEU A 67 40.85 -11.62 36.34
N SER A 68 41.88 -11.25 37.10
CA SER A 68 42.88 -10.25 36.68
C SER A 68 43.71 -10.68 35.46
N GLY A 69 43.85 -11.99 35.24
CA GLY A 69 44.59 -12.56 34.11
C GLY A 69 43.75 -12.86 32.87
N VAL A 70 42.46 -12.47 32.85
CA VAL A 70 41.59 -12.71 31.70
C VAL A 70 42.02 -11.83 30.51
N THR A 71 42.23 -12.47 29.37
CA THR A 71 42.68 -11.83 28.12
C THR A 71 41.60 -11.80 27.04
N HIS A 72 40.62 -12.71 27.12
CA HIS A 72 39.51 -12.76 26.17
C HIS A 72 38.20 -13.00 26.91
N ALA A 73 37.15 -12.36 26.43
CA ALA A 73 35.77 -12.58 26.87
C ALA A 73 34.88 -12.72 25.65
N PHE A 74 33.88 -13.59 25.74
CA PHE A 74 32.92 -13.85 24.68
C PHE A 74 31.51 -13.88 25.27
N PHE A 75 30.56 -13.29 24.54
CA PHE A 75 29.13 -13.33 24.83
C PHE A 75 28.44 -13.98 23.65
N ASN A 76 27.76 -15.11 23.86
CA ASN A 76 27.22 -15.92 22.77
C ASN A 76 28.26 -16.30 21.70
N GLY A 77 29.52 -16.51 22.12
CA GLY A 77 30.65 -16.77 21.22
C GLY A 77 31.17 -15.55 20.46
N VAL A 78 30.54 -14.37 20.59
CA VAL A 78 31.01 -13.12 20.00
C VAL A 78 32.05 -12.47 20.92
N PRO A 79 33.25 -12.13 20.43
CA PRO A 79 34.30 -11.53 21.24
C PRO A 79 33.89 -10.14 21.76
N ALA A 80 34.18 -9.88 23.03
CA ALA A 80 34.02 -8.58 23.66
C ALA A 80 35.38 -7.93 23.92
N THR A 81 35.42 -6.60 23.83
CA THR A 81 36.63 -5.83 24.10
C THR A 81 36.88 -5.77 25.61
N ILE A 82 38.07 -6.18 26.03
CA ILE A 82 38.54 -6.08 27.40
C ILE A 82 39.38 -4.81 27.57
N ASN A 83 39.11 -4.06 28.63
CA ASN A 83 40.00 -3.00 29.10
C ASN A 83 40.67 -3.46 30.41
N SER A 84 41.99 -3.64 30.38
CA SER A 84 42.77 -4.11 31.54
C SER A 84 42.64 -3.21 32.77
N THR A 85 42.27 -1.93 32.61
CA THR A 85 42.02 -1.02 33.74
C THR A 85 40.75 -1.34 34.52
N PHE A 86 39.87 -2.17 33.96
CA PHE A 86 38.59 -2.58 34.54
C PHE A 86 38.60 -4.02 35.06
N LEU A 87 39.80 -4.59 35.25
CA LEU A 87 40.00 -5.92 35.77
C LEU A 87 40.59 -5.84 37.17
N THR A 88 40.03 -6.62 38.08
CA THR A 88 40.62 -6.95 39.38
C THR A 88 40.72 -8.46 39.52
N GLY A 89 41.29 -8.96 40.61
CA GLY A 89 41.27 -10.40 40.89
C GLY A 89 39.86 -10.97 41.02
N GLU A 90 38.88 -10.13 41.36
CA GLU A 90 37.52 -10.52 41.73
C GLU A 90 36.44 -10.00 40.76
N SER A 91 36.79 -9.10 39.84
CA SER A 91 35.81 -8.46 38.96
C SER A 91 36.32 -8.11 37.57
N ILE A 92 35.39 -8.10 36.60
CA ILE A 92 35.58 -7.56 35.25
C ILE A 92 34.39 -6.65 34.93
N VAL A 93 34.65 -5.37 34.64
CA VAL A 93 33.64 -4.49 34.04
C VAL A 93 33.77 -4.54 32.52
N ILE A 94 32.70 -4.93 31.84
CA ILE A 94 32.74 -5.20 30.40
C ILE A 94 31.41 -4.85 29.72
N GLN A 95 31.50 -4.34 28.49
CA GLN A 95 30.33 -4.08 27.66
C GLN A 95 29.99 -5.31 26.82
N ILE A 96 28.72 -5.69 26.80
CA ILE A 96 28.22 -6.76 25.93
C ILE A 96 28.24 -6.25 24.49
N PRO A 97 28.89 -6.97 23.55
CA PRO A 97 28.96 -6.54 22.16
C PRO A 97 27.57 -6.58 21.49
N ALA A 98 27.48 -5.99 20.30
CA ALA A 98 26.37 -6.29 19.41
C ALA A 98 26.46 -7.77 18.97
N ILE A 99 25.34 -8.49 19.00
CA ILE A 99 25.29 -9.92 18.71
C ILE A 99 24.33 -10.18 17.56
N THR A 100 24.83 -10.89 16.55
CA THR A 100 24.05 -11.41 15.42
C THR A 100 23.49 -12.78 15.80
N PHE A 101 22.34 -12.81 16.48
CA PHE A 101 21.80 -14.01 17.15
C PHE A 101 21.60 -15.21 16.21
N GLN A 102 21.31 -14.97 14.93
CA GLN A 102 21.15 -16.02 13.92
C GLN A 102 22.44 -16.78 13.59
N SER A 103 23.62 -16.22 13.89
CA SER A 103 24.91 -16.88 13.68
C SER A 103 25.47 -17.53 14.94
N VAL A 104 24.79 -17.43 16.07
CA VAL A 104 25.24 -17.99 17.35
C VAL A 104 25.06 -19.51 17.36
N PRO A 105 26.13 -20.30 17.56
CA PRO A 105 26.01 -21.75 17.75
C PRO A 105 25.15 -22.08 18.96
N LYS A 106 24.30 -23.10 18.85
CA LYS A 106 23.31 -23.45 19.89
C LYS A 106 23.95 -23.77 21.24
N ASP A 107 25.12 -24.40 21.25
CA ASP A 107 25.89 -24.71 22.47
C ASP A 107 26.49 -23.46 23.13
N LYS A 108 26.68 -22.38 22.35
CA LYS A 108 27.21 -21.09 22.80
C LYS A 108 26.14 -20.07 23.13
N ALA A 109 24.87 -20.32 22.82
CA ALA A 109 23.79 -19.42 23.20
C ALA A 109 23.66 -19.26 24.73
N ASN A 110 23.33 -18.05 25.14
CA ASN A 110 23.15 -17.63 26.54
C ASN A 110 24.36 -17.98 27.43
N GLU A 111 25.57 -17.76 26.91
CA GLU A 111 26.84 -18.06 27.58
C GLU A 111 27.78 -16.86 27.56
N ILE A 112 28.35 -16.58 28.74
CA ILE A 112 29.56 -15.77 28.90
C ILE A 112 30.73 -16.73 29.06
N MET A 113 31.78 -16.54 28.27
CA MET A 113 33.03 -17.30 28.39
C MET A 113 34.20 -16.34 28.58
N VAL A 114 35.04 -16.59 29.57
CA VAL A 114 36.30 -15.84 29.80
C VAL A 114 37.50 -16.78 29.74
N VAL A 115 38.61 -16.29 29.20
CA VAL A 115 39.84 -17.04 28.97
C VAL A 115 41.01 -16.31 29.61
N SER A 116 41.77 -17.02 30.45
CA SER A 116 43.07 -16.59 30.99
C SER A 116 44.16 -17.61 30.67
N GLU A 117 45.42 -17.32 31.01
CA GLU A 117 46.51 -18.31 30.93
C GLU A 117 46.22 -19.57 31.77
N GLY A 118 45.45 -19.41 32.87
CA GLY A 118 45.11 -20.49 33.78
C GLY A 118 43.97 -21.41 33.31
N GLY A 119 43.24 -21.03 32.26
CA GLY A 119 42.15 -21.81 31.69
C GLY A 119 40.93 -20.96 31.31
N THR A 120 39.77 -21.61 31.27
CA THR A 120 38.50 -21.00 30.82
C THR A 120 37.42 -21.12 31.87
N ALA A 121 36.57 -20.10 32.00
CA ALA A 121 35.34 -20.15 32.77
C ALA A 121 34.14 -19.84 31.89
N THR A 122 33.02 -20.52 32.14
CA THR A 122 31.75 -20.30 31.45
C THR A 122 30.66 -20.00 32.47
N PHE A 123 29.77 -19.07 32.15
CA PHE A 123 28.61 -18.71 32.95
C PHE A 123 27.36 -18.61 32.07
N LYS A 124 26.28 -19.30 32.42
CA LYS A 124 25.02 -19.27 31.66
C LYS A 124 24.14 -18.11 32.14
N ILE A 125 23.67 -17.29 31.21
CA ILE A 125 22.79 -16.14 31.49
C ILE A 125 21.99 -15.80 30.23
N SER A 126 20.74 -15.37 30.37
CA SER A 126 19.93 -14.93 29.23
C SER A 126 20.52 -13.64 28.64
N ILE A 127 20.91 -13.66 27.36
CA ILE A 127 21.42 -12.49 26.64
C ILE A 127 20.38 -12.11 25.59
N VAL A 128 19.80 -10.92 25.69
CA VAL A 128 18.70 -10.46 24.84
C VAL A 128 19.18 -9.33 23.91
N GLY A 129 18.82 -9.42 22.64
CA GLY A 129 19.02 -8.36 21.66
C GLY A 129 17.73 -7.64 21.27
N ALA A 130 17.84 -6.71 20.33
CA ALA A 130 16.67 -6.23 19.62
C ALA A 130 16.00 -7.40 18.85
N PRO A 131 14.68 -7.36 18.63
CA PRO A 131 13.96 -8.37 17.88
C PRO A 131 14.54 -8.53 16.47
N PHE A 132 14.62 -9.76 15.99
CA PHE A 132 14.97 -10.05 14.60
C PHE A 132 13.94 -11.01 14.03
N ILE A 133 13.21 -10.59 13.00
CA ILE A 133 12.22 -11.42 12.33
C ILE A 133 12.91 -12.13 11.16
N SER A 134 12.88 -13.46 11.16
CA SER A 134 13.43 -14.26 10.07
C SER A 134 12.41 -14.46 8.95
N TYR A 135 11.17 -14.80 9.30
CA TYR A 135 10.06 -14.97 8.37
C TYR A 135 8.73 -14.99 9.11
N VAL A 136 7.64 -14.88 8.34
CA VAL A 136 6.26 -14.94 8.84
C VAL A 136 5.58 -16.16 8.24
N ARG A 137 4.73 -16.83 9.01
CA ARG A 137 3.85 -17.93 8.56
C ARG A 137 2.39 -17.58 8.80
N ASN A 138 1.48 -18.24 8.09
CA ASN A 138 0.08 -18.26 8.52
C ASN A 138 -0.06 -19.04 9.83
N ALA A 139 -0.89 -18.55 10.75
CA ALA A 139 -1.18 -19.25 12.00
C ALA A 139 -2.25 -20.33 11.77
N ALA A 140 -1.87 -21.42 11.09
CA ALA A 140 -2.71 -22.60 10.92
C ALA A 140 -2.09 -23.81 11.62
N PRO A 141 -2.88 -24.83 12.01
CA PRO A 141 -2.34 -26.10 12.47
C PRO A 141 -1.56 -26.81 11.37
N SER A 142 -0.57 -27.61 11.77
CA SER A 142 0.13 -28.54 10.88
C SER A 142 -0.86 -29.51 10.22
N PRO A 143 -0.71 -29.83 8.91
CA PRO A 143 0.39 -29.47 8.01
C PRO A 143 0.15 -28.19 7.19
N ASN A 144 -0.87 -27.40 7.51
CA ASN A 144 -1.31 -26.26 6.70
C ASN A 144 -0.58 -24.94 7.02
N ASP A 145 0.40 -24.97 7.93
CA ASP A 145 1.27 -23.86 8.24
C ASP A 145 2.35 -23.69 7.14
N THR A 146 2.36 -22.53 6.51
CA THR A 146 3.23 -22.20 5.37
C THR A 146 3.88 -20.85 5.57
N ILE A 147 5.02 -20.62 4.93
CA ILE A 147 5.66 -19.30 4.92
C ILE A 147 4.74 -18.34 4.14
N ALA A 148 4.36 -17.25 4.79
CA ALA A 148 3.51 -16.23 4.21
C ALA A 148 4.33 -15.35 3.25
N LYS A 149 3.83 -15.20 2.02
CA LYS A 149 4.34 -14.20 1.06
C LYS A 149 3.64 -12.86 1.18
N ALA A 150 2.40 -12.89 1.67
CA ALA A 150 1.58 -11.74 1.98
C ALA A 150 0.71 -12.06 3.20
N ILE A 151 0.30 -11.01 3.91
CA ILE A 151 -0.62 -11.08 5.04
C ILE A 151 -1.79 -10.10 4.82
N TYR A 152 -2.88 -10.32 5.54
CA TYR A 152 -4.14 -9.58 5.37
C TYR A 152 -4.63 -9.01 6.70
N PRO A 153 -5.34 -7.86 6.71
CA PRO A 153 -5.99 -7.34 7.90
C PRO A 153 -6.86 -8.39 8.61
N GLY A 154 -6.78 -8.44 9.94
CA GLY A 154 -7.51 -9.40 10.77
C GLY A 154 -6.95 -10.83 10.76
N GLN A 155 -5.99 -11.15 9.90
CA GLN A 155 -5.38 -12.48 9.84
C GLN A 155 -4.52 -12.77 11.09
N LYS A 156 -4.64 -13.97 11.67
CA LYS A 156 -3.62 -14.47 12.62
C LYS A 156 -2.38 -14.98 11.88
N VAL A 157 -1.21 -14.50 12.30
CA VAL A 157 0.09 -14.84 11.73
C VAL A 157 1.04 -15.30 12.83
N ASN A 158 2.00 -16.16 12.48
CA ASN A 158 3.10 -16.53 13.36
C ASN A 158 4.38 -15.87 12.84
N ILE A 159 4.93 -14.96 13.62
CA ILE A 159 6.22 -14.28 13.36
C ILE A 159 7.30 -15.14 13.98
N LEU A 160 8.29 -15.59 13.20
CA LEU A 160 9.40 -16.41 13.70
C LEU A 160 10.72 -15.66 13.58
N GLY A 161 11.58 -15.82 14.59
CA GLY A 161 12.77 -14.99 14.72
C GLY A 161 13.57 -15.25 15.99
N PHE A 162 14.20 -14.20 16.50
CA PHE A 162 15.01 -14.18 17.72
C PHE A 162 14.64 -12.96 18.57
N ASN A 163 14.80 -13.08 19.90
CA ASN A 163 14.51 -12.03 20.87
C ASN A 163 13.06 -11.51 20.81
N LEU A 164 12.11 -12.39 20.50
CA LEU A 164 10.69 -12.04 20.37
C LEU A 164 9.93 -12.07 21.70
N ASN A 165 10.58 -12.50 22.78
CA ASN A 165 9.96 -12.57 24.10
C ASN A 165 9.61 -11.17 24.66
N ASN A 166 8.51 -11.06 25.40
CA ASN A 166 8.05 -9.82 26.05
C ASN A 166 8.00 -8.60 25.10
N PRO A 167 7.19 -8.65 24.02
CA PRO A 167 7.01 -7.51 23.13
C PRO A 167 6.49 -6.28 23.90
N VAL A 168 7.10 -5.13 23.65
CA VAL A 168 6.59 -3.81 24.05
C VAL A 168 5.56 -3.31 23.04
N SER A 169 5.81 -3.54 21.75
CA SER A 169 4.84 -3.29 20.68
C SER A 169 5.11 -4.19 19.48
N ILE A 170 4.04 -4.51 18.75
CA ILE A 170 4.09 -5.12 17.42
C ILE A 170 3.19 -4.26 16.55
N SER A 171 3.66 -3.77 15.41
CA SER A 171 2.87 -2.95 14.50
C SER A 171 3.01 -3.39 13.05
N PHE A 172 1.96 -3.12 12.29
CA PHE A 172 1.82 -3.45 10.87
C PHE A 172 1.53 -2.16 10.11
N GLN A 173 2.45 -1.75 9.24
CA GLN A 173 2.42 -0.44 8.59
C GLN A 173 2.26 0.72 9.59
N GLY A 174 2.90 0.61 10.77
CA GLY A 174 2.79 1.60 11.84
C GLY A 174 1.55 1.45 12.74
N VAL A 175 0.55 0.65 12.37
CA VAL A 175 -0.63 0.41 13.22
C VAL A 175 -0.34 -0.68 14.25
N ALA A 176 -0.44 -0.36 15.53
CA ALA A 176 -0.18 -1.30 16.61
C ALA A 176 -1.21 -2.44 16.65
N ALA A 177 -0.72 -3.67 16.82
CA ALA A 177 -1.55 -4.83 17.12
C ALA A 177 -1.93 -4.85 18.61
N ASN A 178 -3.06 -5.48 18.92
CA ASN A 178 -3.44 -5.75 20.30
C ASN A 178 -2.54 -6.82 20.91
N LEU A 179 -1.78 -6.48 21.94
CA LEU A 179 -0.88 -7.41 22.61
C LEU A 179 -1.57 -8.35 23.60
N ALA A 180 -2.84 -8.10 23.97
CA ALA A 180 -3.55 -8.91 24.96
C ALA A 180 -3.71 -10.38 24.57
N ASP A 181 -3.79 -10.66 23.27
CA ASP A 181 -4.00 -12.00 22.70
C ASP A 181 -2.74 -12.55 22.01
N VAL A 182 -1.57 -11.94 22.25
CA VAL A 182 -0.31 -12.39 21.65
C VAL A 182 0.30 -13.51 22.48
N GLU A 183 0.46 -14.66 21.84
CA GLU A 183 1.22 -15.78 22.40
C GLU A 183 2.65 -15.69 21.89
N TYR A 184 3.63 -15.67 22.79
CA TYR A 184 5.03 -15.53 22.39
C TYR A 184 5.96 -16.46 23.15
N THR A 185 7.08 -16.72 22.49
CA THR A 185 8.31 -17.33 23.02
C THR A 185 9.47 -16.47 22.54
N ASP A 186 10.71 -16.85 22.87
CA ASP A 186 11.87 -16.12 22.37
C ASP A 186 12.06 -16.18 20.85
N SER A 187 11.48 -17.18 20.18
CA SER A 187 11.65 -17.42 18.74
C SER A 187 10.37 -17.38 17.91
N SER A 188 9.22 -17.16 18.53
CA SER A 188 7.92 -17.15 17.84
C SER A 188 6.94 -16.24 18.55
N ALA A 189 6.14 -15.49 17.79
CA ALA A 189 5.02 -14.69 18.28
C ALA A 189 3.81 -14.88 17.37
N ILE A 190 2.71 -15.40 17.92
CA ILE A 190 1.42 -15.50 17.22
C ILE A 190 0.63 -14.24 17.53
N VAL A 191 0.32 -13.47 16.49
CA VAL A 191 -0.32 -12.16 16.60
C VAL A 191 -1.40 -12.01 15.53
N GLN A 192 -2.46 -11.29 15.87
CA GLN A 192 -3.47 -10.89 14.90
C GLN A 192 -3.07 -9.57 14.24
N VAL A 193 -3.00 -9.56 12.90
CA VAL A 193 -2.84 -8.32 12.12
C VAL A 193 -4.07 -7.44 12.41
N PRO A 194 -3.90 -6.13 12.70
CA PRO A 194 -5.04 -5.23 12.87
C PRO A 194 -6.04 -5.35 11.73
N ALA A 195 -7.33 -5.41 12.04
CA ALA A 195 -8.39 -5.51 11.04
C ALA A 195 -8.59 -4.18 10.29
N ASP A 196 -8.24 -3.06 10.92
CA ASP A 196 -8.22 -1.73 10.33
C ASP A 196 -6.78 -1.20 10.33
N LEU A 197 -6.32 -0.76 9.15
CA LEU A 197 -4.99 -0.18 8.93
C LEU A 197 -5.07 1.29 8.48
N SER A 198 -6.24 1.93 8.60
CA SER A 198 -6.50 3.30 8.12
C SER A 198 -5.62 4.40 8.75
N GLY A 199 -5.02 4.12 9.91
CA GLY A 199 -4.04 4.99 10.58
C GLY A 199 -2.57 4.68 10.26
N GLY A 200 -2.30 3.89 9.21
CA GLY A 200 -0.96 3.45 8.86
C GLY A 200 -0.03 4.57 8.36
N ASP A 201 1.26 4.39 8.62
CA ASP A 201 2.33 5.25 8.12
C ASP A 201 2.78 4.76 6.73
N ALA A 202 2.65 5.62 5.72
CA ALA A 202 3.03 5.31 4.34
C ALA A 202 4.52 4.96 4.20
N THR A 203 5.39 5.47 5.06
CA THR A 203 6.83 5.14 5.07
C THR A 203 7.11 3.73 5.60
N LEU A 204 6.14 3.15 6.31
CA LEU A 204 6.17 1.78 6.85
C LEU A 204 5.29 0.84 6.03
N ALA A 205 4.88 1.22 4.81
CA ALA A 205 4.08 0.38 3.94
C ALA A 205 4.75 -1.00 3.76
N ASN A 206 3.95 -2.07 3.83
CA ASN A 206 4.43 -3.46 3.75
C ASN A 206 5.52 -3.82 4.78
N MET A 207 5.46 -3.24 5.98
CA MET A 207 6.42 -3.49 7.05
C MET A 207 5.76 -3.94 8.35
N ILE A 208 6.37 -4.93 9.01
CA ILE A 208 6.12 -5.27 10.41
C ILE A 208 7.24 -4.64 11.24
N SER A 209 6.88 -3.96 12.33
CA SER A 209 7.83 -3.50 13.35
C SER A 209 7.56 -4.25 14.65
N TYR A 210 8.62 -4.78 15.26
CA TYR A 210 8.55 -5.54 16.51
C TYR A 210 9.53 -4.92 17.50
N THR A 211 9.02 -4.42 18.61
CA THR A 211 9.78 -3.71 19.63
C THR A 211 9.77 -4.49 20.93
N ASN A 212 10.94 -4.70 21.53
CA ASN A 212 11.10 -5.16 22.90
C ASN A 212 11.81 -4.07 23.73
N ALA A 213 12.18 -4.38 24.99
CA ALA A 213 12.86 -3.41 25.85
C ALA A 213 14.26 -2.99 25.37
N VAL A 214 14.89 -3.76 24.47
CA VAL A 214 16.24 -3.50 23.95
C VAL A 214 16.20 -2.66 22.68
N GLY A 215 15.21 -2.85 21.81
CA GLY A 215 15.10 -2.12 20.56
C GLY A 215 14.00 -2.62 19.63
N THR A 216 14.07 -2.22 18.36
CA THR A 216 13.08 -2.56 17.34
C THR A 216 13.73 -3.30 16.17
N GLY A 217 13.11 -4.40 15.74
CA GLY A 217 13.39 -5.07 14.48
C GLY A 217 12.26 -4.83 13.48
N THR A 218 12.59 -4.79 12.19
CA THR A 218 11.61 -4.64 11.12
C THR A 218 11.68 -5.79 10.12
N PHE A 219 10.56 -6.06 9.44
CA PHE A 219 10.45 -7.08 8.40
C PHE A 219 9.54 -6.62 7.28
N SER A 220 10.02 -6.70 6.04
CA SER A 220 9.22 -6.36 4.86
C SER A 220 8.40 -7.57 4.40
N ILE A 221 7.09 -7.38 4.26
CA ILE A 221 6.15 -8.37 3.75
C ILE A 221 4.95 -7.66 3.14
N ALA A 222 4.41 -8.17 2.03
CA ALA A 222 3.22 -7.59 1.42
C ALA A 222 2.03 -7.63 2.40
N ILE A 223 1.40 -6.49 2.65
CA ILE A 223 0.20 -6.35 3.48
C ILE A 223 -0.92 -5.89 2.56
N ILE A 224 -1.79 -6.83 2.17
CA ILE A 224 -2.82 -6.61 1.16
C ILE A 224 -4.14 -6.32 1.87
N GLY A 225 -4.70 -5.13 1.63
CA GLY A 225 -6.00 -4.73 2.16
C GLY A 225 -7.18 -5.35 1.40
N PRO A 226 -8.42 -5.14 1.86
CA PRO A 226 -9.62 -5.47 1.11
C PRO A 226 -9.60 -4.88 -0.32
N PRO A 227 -10.32 -5.50 -1.28
CA PRO A 227 -10.46 -4.94 -2.61
C PRO A 227 -11.11 -3.56 -2.53
N ILE A 228 -10.82 -2.68 -3.48
CA ILE A 228 -11.51 -1.39 -3.63
C ILE A 228 -11.84 -1.21 -5.10
N ILE A 229 -13.11 -0.99 -5.45
CA ILE A 229 -13.51 -0.63 -6.81
C ILE A 229 -13.60 0.90 -6.88
N THR A 230 -12.79 1.50 -7.75
CA THR A 230 -12.78 2.96 -7.96
C THR A 230 -13.61 3.38 -9.17
N SER A 231 -13.69 2.53 -10.20
CA SER A 231 -14.56 2.75 -11.36
C SER A 231 -14.91 1.45 -12.07
N ILE A 232 -15.99 1.51 -12.84
CA ILE A 232 -16.50 0.44 -13.69
C ILE A 232 -16.55 0.99 -15.10
N SER A 233 -16.05 0.22 -16.07
CA SER A 233 -15.92 0.72 -17.45
C SER A 233 -17.27 1.06 -18.08
N ASN A 234 -18.31 0.28 -17.77
CA ASN A 234 -19.69 0.55 -18.19
C ASN A 234 -20.63 -0.09 -17.15
N GLU A 235 -21.33 0.74 -16.39
CA GLU A 235 -22.28 0.35 -15.34
C GLU A 235 -23.59 -0.19 -15.90
N ASN A 236 -23.92 0.13 -17.15
CA ASN A 236 -25.15 -0.26 -17.84
C ASN A 236 -24.83 -1.02 -19.15
N ALA A 237 -23.82 -1.89 -19.10
CA ALA A 237 -23.44 -2.75 -20.21
C ALA A 237 -24.52 -3.80 -20.53
N THR A 238 -24.55 -4.24 -21.78
CA THR A 238 -25.46 -5.28 -22.25
C THR A 238 -24.82 -6.66 -22.18
N ALA A 239 -25.65 -7.71 -22.14
CA ALA A 239 -25.15 -9.08 -22.12
C ALA A 239 -24.24 -9.35 -23.34
N GLY A 240 -23.06 -9.91 -23.10
CA GLY A 240 -22.02 -10.13 -24.12
C GLY A 240 -20.96 -9.03 -24.21
N ASP A 241 -21.19 -7.86 -23.60
CA ASP A 241 -20.18 -6.79 -23.56
C ASP A 241 -19.01 -7.13 -22.64
N SER A 242 -17.83 -6.62 -22.97
CA SER A 242 -16.68 -6.64 -22.05
C SER A 242 -16.78 -5.51 -21.03
N VAL A 243 -16.81 -5.89 -19.74
CA VAL A 243 -16.82 -4.99 -18.59
C VAL A 243 -15.49 -5.11 -17.85
N TYR A 244 -14.94 -3.96 -17.43
CA TYR A 244 -13.73 -3.87 -16.63
C TYR A 244 -14.01 -3.14 -15.32
N LEU A 245 -13.57 -3.73 -14.21
CA LEU A 245 -13.50 -3.09 -12.91
C LEU A 245 -12.09 -2.55 -12.74
N TYR A 246 -11.97 -1.31 -12.26
CA TYR A 246 -10.70 -0.69 -11.92
C TYR A 246 -10.67 -0.35 -10.43
N GLY A 247 -9.48 -0.45 -9.84
CA GLY A 247 -9.35 -0.29 -8.40
C GLY A 247 -8.03 -0.76 -7.85
N ASN A 248 -8.07 -1.30 -6.64
CA ASN A 248 -6.89 -1.79 -5.92
C ASN A 248 -7.17 -3.12 -5.22
N ASN A 249 -6.11 -3.88 -4.96
CA ASN A 249 -6.11 -5.12 -4.17
C ASN A 249 -6.97 -6.26 -4.72
N PHE A 250 -7.12 -6.37 -6.04
CA PHE A 250 -7.85 -7.46 -6.69
C PHE A 250 -7.07 -8.80 -6.75
N PHE A 251 -6.44 -9.18 -5.65
CA PHE A 251 -5.67 -10.42 -5.51
C PHE A 251 -6.50 -11.54 -4.88
N ALA A 252 -6.28 -12.79 -5.30
CA ALA A 252 -6.93 -13.97 -4.71
C ALA A 252 -8.47 -13.80 -4.58
N VAL A 253 -9.11 -13.40 -5.67
CA VAL A 253 -10.57 -13.23 -5.78
C VAL A 253 -11.25 -14.58 -5.54
N GLN A 254 -12.18 -14.61 -4.59
CA GLN A 254 -12.97 -15.79 -4.22
C GLN A 254 -14.32 -15.80 -4.91
N SER A 255 -14.96 -14.63 -5.04
CA SER A 255 -16.20 -14.46 -5.80
C SER A 255 -16.34 -13.04 -6.33
N LEU A 256 -16.97 -12.91 -7.49
CA LEU A 256 -17.37 -11.64 -8.08
C LEU A 256 -18.83 -11.75 -8.53
N SER A 257 -19.64 -10.74 -8.22
CA SER A 257 -20.99 -10.60 -8.74
C SER A 257 -21.25 -9.20 -9.28
N PHE A 258 -22.07 -9.12 -10.32
CA PHE A 258 -22.48 -7.89 -10.98
C PHE A 258 -24.01 -7.86 -11.03
N ALA A 259 -24.64 -6.87 -10.39
CA ALA A 259 -26.09 -6.80 -10.22
C ALA A 259 -26.70 -8.10 -9.63
N GLY A 260 -26.00 -8.74 -8.70
CA GLY A 260 -26.40 -10.02 -8.11
C GLY A 260 -26.15 -11.27 -8.96
N THR A 261 -25.72 -11.11 -10.23
CA THR A 261 -25.35 -12.25 -11.08
C THR A 261 -23.89 -12.63 -10.84
N THR A 262 -23.60 -13.89 -10.55
CA THR A 262 -22.23 -14.39 -10.36
C THR A 262 -21.44 -14.33 -11.67
N ILE A 263 -20.23 -13.76 -11.61
CA ILE A 263 -19.27 -13.75 -12.72
C ILE A 263 -18.35 -14.96 -12.58
N SER A 264 -18.61 -16.01 -13.36
CA SER A 264 -17.89 -17.29 -13.29
C SER A 264 -16.55 -17.29 -14.03
N SER A 265 -16.32 -16.35 -14.95
CA SER A 265 -15.09 -16.24 -15.72
C SER A 265 -14.66 -14.77 -15.83
N PHE A 266 -13.46 -14.48 -15.38
CA PHE A 266 -12.85 -13.15 -15.42
C PHE A 266 -11.33 -13.26 -15.52
N VAL A 267 -10.68 -12.17 -15.90
CA VAL A 267 -9.22 -12.03 -15.97
C VAL A 267 -8.79 -10.90 -15.05
N SER A 268 -7.98 -11.21 -14.03
CA SER A 268 -7.37 -10.21 -13.16
C SER A 268 -6.03 -9.75 -13.73
N ALA A 269 -5.71 -8.46 -13.58
CA ALA A 269 -4.38 -7.96 -13.83
C ALA A 269 -3.41 -8.38 -12.71
N ASP A 270 -2.15 -8.66 -13.08
CA ASP A 270 -1.12 -9.12 -12.15
C ASP A 270 -0.77 -8.09 -11.06
N ASP A 271 -1.01 -6.81 -11.34
CA ASP A 271 -0.82 -5.71 -10.39
C ASP A 271 -2.01 -5.51 -9.43
N GLY A 272 -3.09 -6.29 -9.59
CA GLY A 272 -4.29 -6.22 -8.76
C GLY A 272 -5.13 -4.95 -8.97
N ASN A 273 -4.92 -4.20 -10.06
CA ASN A 273 -5.62 -2.94 -10.30
C ASN A 273 -6.83 -3.04 -11.24
N SER A 274 -7.02 -4.18 -11.91
CA SER A 274 -8.20 -4.38 -12.76
C SER A 274 -8.65 -5.83 -12.87
N ILE A 275 -9.95 -6.00 -13.16
CA ILE A 275 -10.57 -7.27 -13.53
C ILE A 275 -11.42 -7.04 -14.78
N GLY A 276 -11.25 -7.85 -15.82
CA GLY A 276 -12.09 -7.86 -17.02
C GLY A 276 -12.94 -9.13 -17.13
N PHE A 277 -14.20 -8.99 -17.58
CA PHE A 277 -15.09 -10.13 -17.83
C PHE A 277 -16.09 -9.82 -18.95
N VAL A 278 -16.73 -10.87 -19.50
CA VAL A 278 -17.86 -10.75 -20.42
C VAL A 278 -19.14 -10.79 -19.60
N LEU A 279 -20.01 -9.78 -19.75
CA LEU A 279 -21.20 -9.64 -18.94
C LEU A 279 -22.24 -10.72 -19.31
N PRO A 280 -22.70 -11.56 -18.36
CA PRO A 280 -23.83 -12.45 -18.60
C PRO A 280 -25.16 -11.67 -18.68
N SER A 281 -26.25 -12.35 -19.07
CA SER A 281 -27.59 -11.77 -18.97
C SER A 281 -27.92 -11.42 -17.52
N LEU A 282 -28.42 -10.21 -17.31
CA LEU A 282 -28.85 -9.71 -15.99
C LEU A 282 -30.38 -9.75 -15.90
N SER A 283 -30.90 -10.05 -14.72
CA SER A 283 -32.35 -10.06 -14.44
C SER A 283 -32.82 -8.90 -13.55
N GLN A 284 -31.88 -8.14 -12.98
CA GLN A 284 -32.16 -7.10 -11.99
C GLN A 284 -31.03 -6.06 -11.95
N SER A 285 -31.28 -4.95 -11.26
CA SER A 285 -30.25 -4.02 -10.81
C SER A 285 -29.68 -4.45 -9.45
N GLY A 286 -28.46 -4.02 -9.14
CA GLY A 286 -27.84 -4.29 -7.83
C GLY A 286 -26.38 -3.87 -7.80
N PRO A 287 -25.71 -3.93 -6.65
CA PRO A 287 -24.31 -3.53 -6.54
C PRO A 287 -23.38 -4.51 -7.26
N VAL A 288 -22.13 -4.08 -7.46
CA VAL A 288 -21.01 -4.99 -7.70
C VAL A 288 -20.44 -5.40 -6.36
N VAL A 289 -20.29 -6.71 -6.15
CA VAL A 289 -19.68 -7.29 -4.95
C VAL A 289 -18.49 -8.13 -5.35
N ILE A 290 -17.32 -7.77 -4.82
CA ILE A 290 -16.09 -8.55 -4.96
C ILE A 290 -15.64 -9.03 -3.58
N GLN A 291 -15.38 -10.32 -3.46
CA GLN A 291 -14.77 -10.94 -2.29
C GLN A 291 -13.38 -11.44 -2.68
N THR A 292 -12.37 -11.01 -1.94
CA THR A 292 -11.02 -11.59 -1.99
C THR A 292 -10.70 -12.28 -0.68
N LYS A 293 -9.54 -12.92 -0.60
CA LYS A 293 -9.01 -13.42 0.66
C LYS A 293 -8.80 -12.33 1.72
N ALA A 294 -8.62 -11.07 1.30
CA ALA A 294 -8.34 -9.94 2.19
C ALA A 294 -9.59 -9.21 2.71
N GLY A 295 -10.78 -9.55 2.21
CA GLY A 295 -12.04 -8.90 2.56
C GLY A 295 -12.95 -8.72 1.35
N SER A 296 -14.02 -7.95 1.53
CA SER A 296 -14.99 -7.66 0.48
C SER A 296 -15.12 -6.17 0.19
N PHE A 297 -15.61 -5.87 -1.00
CA PHE A 297 -16.06 -4.54 -1.38
C PHE A 297 -17.41 -4.65 -2.07
N THR A 298 -18.31 -3.75 -1.69
CA THR A 298 -19.65 -3.59 -2.29
C THR A 298 -19.76 -2.14 -2.74
N THR A 299 -20.13 -1.91 -3.99
CA THR A 299 -20.36 -0.54 -4.49
C THR A 299 -21.53 0.11 -3.74
N ALA A 300 -21.41 1.39 -3.42
CA ALA A 300 -22.50 2.17 -2.78
C ALA A 300 -23.68 2.46 -3.73
N TYR A 301 -23.48 2.22 -5.02
CA TYR A 301 -24.46 2.37 -6.09
C TYR A 301 -24.71 1.03 -6.79
N ASN A 302 -25.86 0.93 -7.45
CA ASN A 302 -26.21 -0.20 -8.30
C ASN A 302 -25.63 -0.04 -9.70
N VAL A 303 -25.30 -1.17 -10.31
CA VAL A 303 -25.10 -1.32 -11.75
C VAL A 303 -26.36 -1.93 -12.37
N ASN A 304 -26.49 -1.81 -13.70
CA ASN A 304 -27.71 -2.11 -14.43
C ASN A 304 -28.91 -1.33 -13.87
N ASP A 305 -28.69 -0.07 -13.52
CA ASP A 305 -29.66 0.82 -12.88
C ASP A 305 -29.72 2.15 -13.63
N ILE A 306 -30.75 2.28 -14.47
CA ILE A 306 -31.01 3.48 -15.27
C ILE A 306 -32.10 4.36 -14.64
N THR A 307 -32.63 3.99 -13.47
CA THR A 307 -33.77 4.67 -12.84
C THR A 307 -33.34 5.46 -11.61
N THR A 308 -32.51 4.90 -10.74
CA THR A 308 -32.11 5.55 -9.50
C THR A 308 -31.30 6.81 -9.79
N GLY A 309 -31.79 7.95 -9.29
CA GLY A 309 -31.17 9.25 -9.55
C GLY A 309 -31.19 9.68 -11.02
N GLY A 310 -32.03 9.03 -11.85
CA GLY A 310 -32.13 9.30 -13.28
C GLY A 310 -32.52 10.75 -13.57
N VAL A 311 -31.63 11.45 -14.27
CA VAL A 311 -31.84 12.80 -14.80
C VAL A 311 -32.49 12.69 -16.18
N SER A 312 -31.91 11.88 -17.06
CA SER A 312 -32.45 11.62 -18.39
C SER A 312 -31.89 10.33 -18.97
N THR A 313 -32.74 9.53 -19.58
CA THR A 313 -32.37 8.36 -20.39
C THR A 313 -32.68 8.60 -21.87
N PHE A 314 -33.28 9.74 -22.22
CA PHE A 314 -33.77 10.04 -23.57
C PHE A 314 -34.69 8.98 -24.18
N GLU A 315 -35.23 8.09 -23.35
CA GLU A 315 -36.25 7.11 -23.74
C GLU A 315 -37.64 7.72 -23.60
N TRP A 316 -38.57 7.29 -24.46
CA TRP A 316 -39.95 7.77 -24.39
C TRP A 316 -40.54 7.56 -23.00
N GLY A 317 -40.93 8.65 -22.35
CA GLY A 317 -41.48 8.62 -21.01
C GLY A 317 -40.99 9.78 -20.14
N PRO A 318 -41.12 9.66 -18.80
CA PRO A 318 -40.86 10.76 -17.86
C PRO A 318 -39.37 11.13 -17.72
N LEU A 319 -38.46 10.32 -18.26
CA LEU A 319 -37.02 10.57 -18.30
C LEU A 319 -36.53 11.01 -19.69
N PHE A 320 -37.43 11.33 -20.62
CA PHE A 320 -37.09 12.11 -21.80
C PHE A 320 -37.03 13.59 -21.42
N ARG A 321 -35.84 14.16 -21.27
CA ARG A 321 -35.66 15.54 -20.77
C ARG A 321 -34.91 16.49 -21.71
N TRP A 322 -34.68 16.10 -22.95
CA TRP A 322 -34.04 16.99 -23.93
C TRP A 322 -34.98 18.14 -24.33
N ASP A 323 -34.46 19.36 -24.42
CA ASP A 323 -35.21 20.56 -24.78
C ASP A 323 -35.64 20.63 -26.25
N TRP A 324 -35.27 19.67 -27.10
CA TRP A 324 -35.50 19.65 -28.56
C TRP A 324 -34.74 20.71 -29.36
N TRP A 325 -33.81 21.41 -28.73
CA TRP A 325 -32.87 22.30 -29.40
C TRP A 325 -31.49 22.19 -28.75
N GLY A 326 -30.52 22.85 -29.36
CA GLY A 326 -29.12 22.76 -29.00
C GLY A 326 -28.25 22.43 -30.21
N GLY A 327 -27.09 21.83 -29.94
CA GLY A 327 -26.18 21.27 -30.96
C GLY A 327 -26.29 19.76 -31.15
N ALA A 328 -27.17 19.10 -30.40
CA ALA A 328 -27.29 17.64 -30.40
C ALA A 328 -28.46 17.14 -31.25
N GLU A 329 -28.35 15.90 -31.71
CA GLU A 329 -29.36 15.21 -32.50
C GLU A 329 -29.81 13.93 -31.76
N LEU A 330 -31.12 13.66 -31.74
CA LEU A 330 -31.66 12.39 -31.27
C LEU A 330 -31.45 11.29 -32.33
N THR A 331 -30.83 10.19 -31.92
CA THR A 331 -30.55 9.03 -32.78
C THR A 331 -30.89 7.73 -32.05
N SER A 332 -30.84 6.60 -32.74
CA SER A 332 -30.96 5.27 -32.15
C SER A 332 -29.80 4.38 -32.61
N GLY A 333 -29.46 3.38 -31.79
CA GLY A 333 -28.57 2.31 -32.21
C GLY A 333 -29.31 1.05 -32.69
N ASP A 334 -30.65 1.08 -32.79
CA ASP A 334 -31.44 0.03 -33.44
C ASP A 334 -31.54 0.28 -34.96
N PRO A 335 -31.01 -0.61 -35.83
CA PRO A 335 -31.16 -0.50 -37.28
C PRO A 335 -32.62 -0.48 -37.76
N ALA A 336 -33.56 -0.95 -36.93
CA ALA A 336 -34.99 -1.00 -37.24
C ALA A 336 -35.78 0.21 -36.68
N SER A 337 -35.13 1.20 -36.07
CA SER A 337 -35.81 2.30 -35.36
C SER A 337 -36.74 3.12 -36.25
N GLY A 338 -36.40 3.32 -37.53
CA GLY A 338 -37.07 4.24 -38.44
C GLY A 338 -36.89 5.71 -38.04
N TRP A 339 -37.49 6.10 -36.91
CA TRP A 339 -37.28 7.39 -36.25
C TRP A 339 -37.26 7.22 -34.71
N PRO A 340 -36.26 7.77 -33.99
CA PRO A 340 -35.13 8.55 -34.49
C PRO A 340 -34.18 7.70 -35.36
N PRO A 341 -33.42 8.32 -36.28
CA PRO A 341 -32.63 7.59 -37.26
C PRO A 341 -31.53 6.75 -36.62
N TYR A 342 -31.25 5.59 -37.21
CA TYR A 342 -30.14 4.72 -36.84
C TYR A 342 -28.79 5.39 -37.16
N ASP A 343 -27.86 5.43 -36.21
CA ASP A 343 -26.47 5.86 -36.43
C ASP A 343 -25.50 4.68 -36.27
N ALA A 344 -25.03 4.15 -37.41
CA ALA A 344 -24.12 3.00 -37.46
C ALA A 344 -22.76 3.23 -36.78
N ALA A 345 -22.41 4.47 -36.43
CA ALA A 345 -21.20 4.76 -35.66
C ALA A 345 -21.29 4.30 -34.20
N PHE A 346 -22.50 4.01 -33.70
CA PHE A 346 -22.74 3.63 -32.30
C PHE A 346 -23.46 2.27 -32.20
N PRO A 347 -22.82 1.16 -32.62
CA PRO A 347 -23.43 -0.16 -32.55
C PRO A 347 -23.56 -0.68 -31.11
N GLY A 348 -24.38 -1.70 -30.92
CA GLY A 348 -24.49 -2.46 -29.66
C GLY A 348 -25.71 -2.07 -28.82
N ASN A 349 -25.80 -0.81 -28.41
CA ASN A 349 -26.96 -0.30 -27.68
C ASN A 349 -28.13 -0.04 -28.64
N LYS A 350 -29.30 -0.61 -28.40
CA LYS A 350 -30.51 -0.42 -29.22
C LYS A 350 -31.41 0.73 -28.75
N SER A 351 -31.04 1.42 -27.68
CA SER A 351 -31.78 2.55 -27.13
C SER A 351 -31.71 3.79 -28.03
N MET A 352 -32.45 4.83 -27.65
CA MET A 352 -32.30 6.18 -28.15
C MET A 352 -31.26 6.93 -27.31
N PHE A 353 -30.51 7.82 -27.97
CA PHE A 353 -29.49 8.64 -27.30
C PHE A 353 -29.23 9.92 -28.09
N LEU A 354 -28.61 10.89 -27.42
CA LEU A 354 -28.22 12.14 -28.06
C LEU A 354 -26.79 12.08 -28.59
N VAL A 355 -26.59 12.57 -29.81
CA VAL A 355 -25.27 12.67 -30.43
C VAL A 355 -24.91 14.15 -30.59
N LEU A 356 -23.77 14.54 -30.04
CA LEU A 356 -23.19 15.86 -30.24
C LEU A 356 -22.08 15.78 -31.29
N LYS A 357 -22.15 16.65 -32.31
CA LYS A 357 -21.19 16.71 -33.42
C LYS A 357 -20.66 18.12 -33.55
N ASN A 358 -19.34 18.27 -33.58
CA ASN A 358 -18.69 19.55 -33.80
C ASN A 358 -17.62 19.40 -34.88
N ALA A 359 -17.54 20.40 -35.76
CA ALA A 359 -16.38 20.57 -36.62
C ALA A 359 -15.14 20.92 -35.77
N VAL A 360 -13.99 21.12 -36.43
CA VAL A 360 -12.82 21.70 -35.76
C VAL A 360 -13.21 23.07 -35.20
N LEU A 361 -13.10 23.24 -33.89
CA LEU A 361 -13.43 24.48 -33.20
C LEU A 361 -12.18 25.37 -33.14
N LYS A 362 -12.30 26.65 -33.51
CA LYS A 362 -11.21 27.63 -33.33
C LYS A 362 -11.05 27.97 -31.85
N SER A 363 -10.05 28.77 -31.53
CA SER A 363 -9.86 29.29 -30.17
C SER A 363 -11.10 30.05 -29.71
N GLY A 364 -11.69 29.64 -28.59
CA GLY A 364 -12.88 30.26 -28.00
C GLY A 364 -14.22 29.85 -28.63
N ASP A 365 -14.22 29.02 -29.67
CA ASP A 365 -15.46 28.53 -30.28
C ASP A 365 -16.14 27.48 -29.39
N GLY A 366 -17.46 27.38 -29.55
CA GLY A 366 -18.32 26.43 -28.86
C GLY A 366 -19.08 27.07 -27.70
N ASP A 367 -20.39 26.86 -27.61
CA ASP A 367 -21.20 27.44 -26.55
C ASP A 367 -22.33 26.51 -26.10
N GLU A 368 -23.03 26.94 -25.03
CA GLU A 368 -24.14 26.19 -24.43
C GLU A 368 -25.42 26.16 -25.29
N PHE A 369 -25.44 26.88 -26.41
CA PHE A 369 -26.57 26.98 -27.32
C PHE A 369 -26.35 26.09 -28.55
N GLY A 370 -25.37 26.43 -29.40
CA GLY A 370 -25.12 25.76 -30.67
C GLY A 370 -24.34 24.45 -30.56
N ASN A 371 -23.69 24.20 -29.41
CA ASN A 371 -22.77 23.07 -29.24
C ASN A 371 -23.11 22.23 -27.99
N GLY A 372 -24.37 22.26 -27.57
CA GLY A 372 -24.81 21.66 -26.32
C GLY A 372 -26.00 20.69 -26.40
N ILE A 373 -26.08 19.84 -25.39
CA ILE A 373 -27.25 19.10 -24.93
C ILE A 373 -27.84 19.88 -23.76
N ARG A 374 -29.10 20.30 -23.86
CA ARG A 374 -29.81 21.04 -22.81
C ARG A 374 -30.98 20.23 -22.30
N MET A 375 -31.09 20.18 -20.98
CA MET A 375 -32.19 19.52 -20.29
C MET A 375 -32.73 20.46 -19.22
N SER A 376 -33.86 21.11 -19.49
CA SER A 376 -34.40 22.15 -18.60
C SER A 376 -35.13 21.62 -17.38
N GLY A 377 -34.91 22.27 -16.23
CA GLY A 377 -35.63 22.00 -14.98
C GLY A 377 -35.53 20.56 -14.49
N VAL A 378 -34.41 19.88 -14.75
CA VAL A 378 -34.25 18.47 -14.37
C VAL A 378 -33.87 18.31 -12.90
N PRO A 379 -34.30 17.22 -12.24
CA PRO A 379 -33.92 16.93 -10.87
C PRO A 379 -32.50 16.36 -10.84
N TRP A 380 -31.50 17.20 -10.53
CA TRP A 380 -30.15 16.71 -10.25
C TRP A 380 -30.15 15.96 -8.91
N LEU A 381 -30.83 16.50 -7.89
CA LEU A 381 -30.94 15.90 -6.57
C LEU A 381 -32.37 16.09 -6.07
N SER A 382 -32.83 15.20 -5.18
CA SER A 382 -34.04 15.52 -4.40
C SER A 382 -33.72 16.62 -3.39
N ALA A 383 -34.69 17.50 -3.10
CA ALA A 383 -34.52 18.59 -2.12
C ALA A 383 -33.95 18.13 -0.76
N GLY A 384 -34.32 16.93 -0.29
CA GLY A 384 -33.81 16.36 0.96
C GLY A 384 -32.31 16.04 0.98
N ASN A 385 -31.66 15.94 -0.19
CA ASN A 385 -30.26 15.55 -0.31
C ASN A 385 -29.34 16.75 -0.61
N VAL A 386 -29.89 17.95 -0.81
CA VAL A 386 -29.10 19.16 -1.13
C VAL A 386 -28.19 19.56 0.05
N GLY A 387 -28.51 19.11 1.27
CA GLY A 387 -27.67 19.32 2.46
C GLY A 387 -26.58 18.25 2.67
N ASP A 388 -26.51 17.21 1.84
CA ASP A 388 -25.52 16.14 1.99
C ASP A 388 -24.09 16.64 1.75
N PRO A 389 -23.06 15.98 2.32
CA PRO A 389 -21.67 16.30 2.02
C PRO A 389 -21.38 16.14 0.53
N VAL A 390 -20.78 17.16 -0.09
CA VAL A 390 -20.52 17.23 -1.54
C VAL A 390 -19.81 15.99 -2.09
N ASN A 391 -18.84 15.46 -1.34
CA ASN A 391 -18.04 14.30 -1.77
C ASN A 391 -18.83 12.98 -1.83
N SER A 392 -20.07 12.96 -1.32
CA SER A 392 -20.91 11.76 -1.29
C SER A 392 -21.66 11.52 -2.60
N TRP A 393 -21.60 12.45 -3.56
CA TRP A 393 -22.44 12.45 -4.76
C TRP A 393 -21.63 12.62 -6.04
N ALA A 394 -22.10 12.02 -7.12
CA ALA A 394 -21.52 12.16 -8.45
C ALA A 394 -22.60 12.22 -9.54
N LEU A 395 -22.35 13.04 -10.55
CA LEU A 395 -23.02 12.96 -11.85
C LEU A 395 -22.38 11.83 -12.65
N LYS A 396 -23.21 10.97 -13.21
CA LYS A 396 -22.81 9.90 -14.13
C LYS A 396 -23.62 9.94 -15.41
N PHE A 397 -23.02 9.47 -16.49
CA PHE A 397 -23.66 9.26 -17.78
C PHE A 397 -22.83 8.27 -18.58
N GLU A 398 -23.44 7.64 -19.57
CA GLU A 398 -22.74 6.81 -20.54
C GLU A 398 -22.31 7.66 -21.76
N ILE A 399 -21.08 7.45 -22.25
CA ILE A 399 -20.53 8.10 -23.44
C ILE A 399 -19.96 7.06 -24.42
N PHE A 400 -20.13 7.29 -25.72
CA PHE A 400 -19.42 6.55 -26.77
C PHE A 400 -18.72 7.55 -27.71
N VAL A 401 -17.40 7.46 -27.82
CA VAL A 401 -16.55 8.29 -28.70
C VAL A 401 -15.92 7.41 -29.80
N PRO A 402 -16.60 7.21 -30.95
CA PRO A 402 -16.22 6.20 -31.95
C PRO A 402 -15.02 6.59 -32.82
N ALA A 403 -14.63 7.87 -32.82
CA ALA A 403 -13.51 8.40 -33.59
C ALA A 403 -12.52 9.15 -32.67
N PRO A 404 -11.25 9.29 -33.06
CA PRO A 404 -10.27 10.03 -32.27
C PRO A 404 -10.73 11.45 -31.94
N TRP A 405 -10.79 11.78 -30.65
CA TRP A 405 -11.07 13.10 -30.10
C TRP A 405 -9.83 13.69 -29.44
N ASN A 406 -9.33 14.83 -29.92
CA ASN A 406 -8.21 15.54 -29.32
C ASN A 406 -8.42 17.08 -29.39
N GLY A 407 -8.62 17.69 -28.22
CA GLY A 407 -8.91 19.11 -28.06
C GLY A 407 -10.41 19.41 -27.88
N GLY A 408 -10.71 20.57 -27.28
CA GLY A 408 -12.08 20.92 -26.89
C GLY A 408 -12.50 20.25 -25.58
N THR A 409 -13.23 20.98 -24.76
CA THR A 409 -13.63 20.58 -23.41
C THR A 409 -15.13 20.29 -23.40
N ILE A 410 -15.52 19.12 -22.88
CA ILE A 410 -16.91 18.90 -22.50
C ILE A 410 -17.14 19.62 -21.17
N CYS A 411 -17.93 20.68 -21.22
CA CYS A 411 -18.37 21.45 -20.07
C CYS A 411 -19.73 20.97 -19.60
N ILE A 412 -19.89 20.80 -18.29
CA ILE A 412 -21.18 20.44 -17.68
C ILE A 412 -21.48 21.47 -16.60
N LYS A 413 -22.65 22.09 -16.66
CA LYS A 413 -23.06 23.11 -15.70
C LYS A 413 -24.55 23.05 -15.39
N SER A 414 -24.89 23.70 -14.29
CA SER A 414 -26.26 24.05 -13.90
C SER A 414 -26.55 25.49 -14.32
N SER A 415 -27.78 25.80 -14.73
CA SER A 415 -28.17 27.18 -15.06
C SER A 415 -28.32 28.06 -13.82
N ASN A 416 -28.52 27.48 -12.63
CA ASN A 416 -28.60 28.19 -11.36
C ASN A 416 -27.22 28.58 -10.79
N SER A 417 -26.14 28.34 -11.54
CA SER A 417 -24.80 28.26 -10.98
C SER A 417 -23.73 28.79 -11.93
N SER A 418 -22.68 29.39 -11.35
CA SER A 418 -21.45 29.74 -12.08
C SER A 418 -20.40 28.62 -12.06
N TYR A 419 -20.75 27.48 -11.48
CA TYR A 419 -19.87 26.32 -11.38
C TYR A 419 -20.03 25.41 -12.60
N MET A 420 -18.92 24.88 -13.09
CA MET A 420 -18.90 23.86 -14.14
C MET A 420 -17.91 22.76 -13.81
N ALA A 421 -18.18 21.56 -14.30
CA ALA A 421 -17.19 20.52 -14.46
C ALA A 421 -16.65 20.52 -15.89
N ARG A 422 -15.37 20.20 -16.03
CA ARG A 422 -14.70 20.00 -17.32
C ARG A 422 -14.30 18.54 -17.45
N TYR A 423 -14.62 17.92 -18.60
CA TYR A 423 -14.20 16.57 -18.95
C TYR A 423 -13.31 16.61 -20.20
N GLU A 424 -12.03 16.28 -19.99
CA GLU A 424 -10.92 16.49 -20.94
C GLU A 424 -10.07 15.18 -21.02
N PRO A 425 -10.64 14.01 -21.36
CA PRO A 425 -9.92 12.72 -21.26
C PRO A 425 -8.76 12.56 -22.25
N TRP A 426 -8.68 13.44 -23.26
CA TRP A 426 -7.55 13.54 -24.18
C TRP A 426 -6.34 14.27 -23.58
N GLN A 427 -6.52 14.96 -22.45
CA GLN A 427 -5.44 15.68 -21.76
C GLN A 427 -4.70 14.72 -20.82
N VAL A 428 -3.49 14.32 -21.21
CA VAL A 428 -2.64 13.40 -20.42
C VAL A 428 -1.93 14.17 -19.31
N THR A 429 -1.40 15.35 -19.64
CA THR A 429 -0.82 16.31 -18.70
C THR A 429 -1.28 17.72 -19.10
N SER A 430 -0.90 18.74 -18.32
CA SER A 430 -1.22 20.14 -18.67
C SER A 430 -0.66 20.57 -20.04
N VAL A 431 0.37 19.89 -20.56
CA VAL A 431 1.05 20.24 -21.81
C VAL A 431 1.06 19.11 -22.85
N THR A 432 0.59 17.91 -22.50
CA THR A 432 0.61 16.73 -23.38
C THR A 432 -0.80 16.22 -23.60
N THR A 433 -1.16 16.02 -24.87
CA THR A 433 -2.44 15.46 -25.27
C THR A 433 -2.27 14.15 -26.03
N ALA A 434 -3.29 13.30 -25.98
CA ALA A 434 -3.39 12.08 -26.76
C ALA A 434 -4.85 11.94 -27.22
N ALA A 435 -5.06 11.48 -28.46
CA ALA A 435 -6.41 11.31 -28.95
C ALA A 435 -7.16 10.24 -28.16
N TYR A 436 -8.35 10.58 -27.70
CA TYR A 436 -9.24 9.72 -26.94
C TYR A 436 -10.31 9.12 -27.84
N SER A 437 -10.60 7.84 -27.67
CA SER A 437 -11.74 7.16 -28.29
C SER A 437 -12.17 5.99 -27.40
N THR A 438 -13.39 5.50 -27.60
CA THR A 438 -13.91 4.32 -26.91
C THR A 438 -14.34 3.28 -27.94
N LYS A 439 -14.19 1.99 -27.61
CA LYS A 439 -14.65 0.88 -28.46
C LYS A 439 -16.17 0.64 -28.36
N GLY A 440 -16.83 1.32 -27.44
CA GLY A 440 -18.23 1.14 -27.06
C GLY A 440 -18.59 2.13 -25.96
N TRP A 441 -19.79 1.96 -25.40
CA TRP A 441 -20.28 2.77 -24.28
C TRP A 441 -19.41 2.62 -23.03
N ARG A 442 -19.13 3.76 -22.40
CA ARG A 442 -18.36 3.86 -21.16
C ARG A 442 -19.09 4.74 -20.15
N THR A 443 -19.05 4.38 -18.88
CA THR A 443 -19.57 5.26 -17.82
C THR A 443 -18.55 6.34 -17.49
N VAL A 444 -18.97 7.60 -17.58
CA VAL A 444 -18.25 8.75 -17.03
C VAL A 444 -18.79 9.03 -15.65
N THR A 445 -17.91 9.23 -14.67
CA THR A 445 -18.27 9.64 -13.32
C THR A 445 -17.58 10.96 -12.99
N ILE A 446 -18.38 12.00 -12.77
CA ILE A 446 -17.92 13.33 -12.34
C ILE A 446 -18.40 13.55 -10.90
N PRO A 447 -17.52 13.44 -9.89
CA PRO A 447 -17.88 13.80 -8.52
C PRO A 447 -18.41 15.23 -8.48
N LEU A 448 -19.47 15.50 -7.71
CA LEU A 448 -20.01 16.86 -7.66
C LEU A 448 -18.99 17.86 -7.08
N SER A 449 -18.05 17.40 -6.26
CA SER A 449 -16.91 18.21 -5.79
C SER A 449 -15.94 18.64 -6.89
N ALA A 450 -16.04 18.09 -8.11
CA ALA A 450 -15.25 18.52 -9.26
C ALA A 450 -15.79 19.79 -9.93
N PHE A 451 -17.01 20.23 -9.60
CA PHE A 451 -17.58 21.46 -10.14
C PHE A 451 -16.91 22.68 -9.52
N ARG A 452 -16.42 23.58 -10.38
CA ARG A 452 -15.59 24.72 -9.99
C ARG A 452 -16.09 26.01 -10.64
N ARG A 453 -15.93 27.13 -9.92
CA ARG A 453 -16.22 28.47 -10.44
C ARG A 453 -15.19 28.89 -11.50
N ASN A 454 -15.50 29.97 -12.21
CA ASN A 454 -14.50 30.68 -13.01
C ASN A 454 -13.39 31.26 -12.12
N ASP A 455 -12.16 31.16 -12.61
CA ASP A 455 -10.99 31.82 -12.04
C ASP A 455 -10.48 32.90 -13.00
N ALA A 456 -10.15 34.09 -12.49
CA ALA A 456 -9.73 35.20 -13.35
C ALA A 456 -8.43 34.93 -14.11
N THR A 457 -7.58 34.00 -13.63
CA THR A 457 -6.30 33.65 -14.26
C THR A 457 -6.36 32.28 -14.94
N LEU A 458 -6.98 31.30 -14.30
CA LEU A 458 -7.02 29.91 -14.81
C LEU A 458 -8.22 29.65 -15.75
N GLY A 459 -9.21 30.53 -15.74
CA GLY A 459 -10.42 30.45 -16.55
C GLY A 459 -11.54 29.61 -15.93
N ASP A 460 -12.60 29.44 -16.71
CA ASP A 460 -13.85 28.78 -16.30
C ASP A 460 -13.61 27.38 -15.71
N GLY A 461 -14.29 26.97 -14.65
CA GLY A 461 -14.16 25.58 -14.16
C GLY A 461 -12.78 25.18 -13.63
N LYS A 462 -11.87 26.15 -13.41
CA LYS A 462 -10.54 25.92 -12.79
C LYS A 462 -10.36 26.64 -11.45
N GLY A 463 -11.38 27.37 -10.98
CA GLY A 463 -11.36 28.08 -9.69
C GLY A 463 -11.68 27.20 -8.47
N ALA A 464 -12.21 27.84 -7.43
CA ALA A 464 -12.62 27.16 -6.20
C ALA A 464 -13.75 26.14 -6.46
N PRO A 465 -13.72 24.97 -5.79
CA PRO A 465 -14.79 23.98 -5.88
C PRO A 465 -16.07 24.48 -5.19
N ILE A 466 -17.21 23.87 -5.51
CA ILE A 466 -18.45 24.09 -4.76
C ILE A 466 -18.24 23.79 -3.26
N ALA A 467 -18.86 24.59 -2.39
CA ALA A 467 -18.82 24.37 -0.95
C ALA A 467 -20.00 23.53 -0.46
N SER A 468 -21.15 23.65 -1.12
CA SER A 468 -22.37 22.90 -0.84
C SER A 468 -23.05 22.45 -2.14
N LEU A 469 -23.92 21.43 -2.07
CA LEU A 469 -24.68 20.99 -3.24
C LEU A 469 -25.71 22.06 -3.67
N SER A 470 -26.24 22.85 -2.73
CA SER A 470 -27.13 23.99 -3.04
C SER A 470 -26.48 25.06 -3.92
N ASP A 471 -25.16 25.23 -3.85
CA ASP A 471 -24.45 26.19 -4.73
C ASP A 471 -24.50 25.77 -6.20
N LEU A 472 -24.69 24.47 -6.45
CA LEU A 472 -24.79 23.92 -7.79
C LEU A 472 -26.24 23.89 -8.28
N VAL A 473 -27.18 23.41 -7.46
CA VAL A 473 -28.54 23.07 -7.94
C VAL A 473 -29.66 23.86 -7.27
N GLY A 474 -29.34 24.81 -6.39
CA GLY A 474 -30.33 25.53 -5.59
C GLY A 474 -30.98 24.66 -4.50
N SER A 475 -31.90 25.23 -3.74
CA SER A 475 -32.53 24.56 -2.58
C SER A 475 -33.51 23.44 -2.95
N THR A 476 -34.06 23.45 -4.17
CA THR A 476 -34.99 22.42 -4.64
C THR A 476 -34.29 21.18 -5.19
N GLY A 477 -32.99 21.29 -5.49
CA GLY A 477 -32.23 20.25 -6.20
C GLY A 477 -32.52 20.17 -7.70
N GLN A 478 -33.33 21.10 -8.24
CA GLN A 478 -33.69 21.15 -9.66
C GLN A 478 -33.03 22.34 -10.35
N SER A 479 -32.45 22.10 -11.52
CA SER A 479 -31.90 23.12 -12.39
C SER A 479 -31.79 22.59 -13.82
N ASP A 480 -31.54 23.45 -14.80
CA ASP A 480 -31.17 22.96 -16.11
C ASP A 480 -29.83 22.23 -16.01
N MET A 481 -29.70 21.10 -16.70
CA MET A 481 -28.41 20.47 -16.95
C MET A 481 -27.98 20.77 -18.37
N ILE A 482 -26.82 21.41 -18.50
CA ILE A 482 -26.28 21.79 -19.79
C ILE A 482 -24.91 21.15 -19.95
N LEU A 483 -24.79 20.28 -20.95
CA LEU A 483 -23.53 19.72 -21.42
C LEU A 483 -23.19 20.35 -22.75
N TYR A 484 -22.00 20.93 -22.93
CA TYR A 484 -21.61 21.54 -24.20
C TYR A 484 -20.12 21.41 -24.48
N MET A 485 -19.74 21.57 -25.75
CA MET A 485 -18.34 21.60 -26.18
C MET A 485 -17.84 23.05 -26.27
N HIS A 486 -16.66 23.33 -25.68
CA HIS A 486 -15.99 24.62 -25.84
C HIS A 486 -14.48 24.45 -25.99
N ASN A 487 -13.84 25.23 -26.85
CA ASN A 487 -12.39 25.20 -27.03
C ASN A 487 -11.70 26.34 -26.27
N TYR A 488 -11.21 26.03 -25.06
CA TYR A 488 -10.42 26.97 -24.26
C TYR A 488 -8.96 27.13 -24.72
N SER A 489 -8.50 26.35 -25.70
CA SER A 489 -7.14 26.45 -26.22
C SER A 489 -6.96 27.67 -27.12
N ALA A 490 -5.77 28.26 -27.12
CA ALA A 490 -5.39 29.30 -28.07
C ALA A 490 -5.28 28.79 -29.53
N SER A 491 -5.26 27.46 -29.71
CA SER A 491 -5.20 26.80 -31.02
C SER A 491 -6.51 26.10 -31.35
N PRO A 492 -6.84 25.91 -32.64
CA PRO A 492 -7.95 25.06 -33.04
C PRO A 492 -7.84 23.63 -32.48
N THR A 493 -8.98 22.96 -32.29
CA THR A 493 -8.98 21.54 -31.91
C THR A 493 -8.27 20.70 -32.96
N VAL A 494 -7.58 19.65 -32.54
CA VAL A 494 -6.78 18.81 -33.45
C VAL A 494 -7.70 17.94 -34.31
N THR A 495 -8.85 17.54 -33.75
CA THR A 495 -9.85 16.71 -34.44
C THR A 495 -11.21 17.41 -34.45
N THR A 496 -12.10 16.89 -35.30
CA THR A 496 -13.55 17.07 -35.10
C THR A 496 -14.00 16.27 -33.87
N PHE A 497 -15.24 16.47 -33.44
CA PHE A 497 -15.84 15.73 -32.34
C PHE A 497 -17.17 15.10 -32.77
N LYS A 498 -17.36 13.83 -32.43
CA LYS A 498 -18.64 13.12 -32.51
C LYS A 498 -18.71 12.15 -31.35
N ALA A 499 -19.69 12.30 -30.47
CA ALA A 499 -19.93 11.36 -29.37
C ALA A 499 -21.42 11.22 -29.07
N ALA A 500 -21.81 10.03 -28.61
CA ALA A 500 -23.15 9.74 -28.10
C ALA A 500 -23.17 9.82 -26.57
N PHE A 501 -24.30 10.24 -26.01
CA PHE A 501 -24.51 10.44 -24.59
C PHE A 501 -25.86 9.86 -24.17
N ASP A 502 -25.88 9.16 -23.05
CA ASP A 502 -27.09 8.51 -22.53
C ASP A 502 -27.05 8.38 -20.99
N HIS A 503 -28.21 8.06 -20.39
CA HIS A 503 -28.37 7.65 -19.00
C HIS A 503 -27.75 8.59 -17.96
N PHE A 504 -27.98 9.89 -18.13
CA PHE A 504 -27.60 10.90 -17.14
C PHE A 504 -28.29 10.61 -15.81
N ARG A 505 -27.52 10.55 -14.73
CA ARG A 505 -27.99 10.26 -13.38
C ARG A 505 -27.09 10.88 -12.32
N VAL A 506 -27.64 11.21 -11.17
CA VAL A 506 -26.88 11.70 -10.02
C VAL A 506 -27.13 10.76 -8.85
N VAL A 507 -26.06 10.12 -8.38
CA VAL A 507 -26.13 9.02 -7.41
C VAL A 507 -25.11 9.18 -6.30
N LYS A 508 -25.33 8.50 -5.17
CA LYS A 508 -24.34 8.41 -4.10
C LYS A 508 -23.10 7.63 -4.59
N ARG A 509 -21.92 8.04 -4.13
CA ARG A 509 -20.62 7.46 -4.48
C ARG A 509 -20.07 6.57 -3.38
#